data_AF-A0A9W4IG70-F1
#
_entry.id   AF-A0A9W4IG70-F1
#
_cell.length_a   1.000
_cell.length_b   1.000
_cell.length_c   1.000
_cell.angle_alpha   90.00
_cell.angle_beta   90.00
_cell.angle_gamma   90.00
#
_symmetry.space_group_name_H-M   'P 1'
#
loop_
_entity.id
_entity.type
_entity.pdbx_description
1 polymer ?
#
loop_
_entity_poly.entity_id
_entity_poly.type
_entity_poly.pdbx_seq_one_letter_code
_entity_poly.pdbx_strand_id
1 'polypeptide(L)'
;MEIGRVDATVCRSSEAPRASNHLLCNASTLHVSANMESEQPPPTLTNPRFTLELEFVSSLANPYYLSHLAVTYPNLLGISRDDDNDSSSPDAQAFAAYLAYLYAYWKTPEYSQFLTHPGPTLRALRLLQEDNFRRDIILPQVIEGLIGVNVPEAPAEADTAVADNQPDGQNGKT
;
A
#
# COMPACT_ATOMS: atom_id res chain seq x y z
N MET A 1 21.43 -51.05 59.40
CA MET A 1 20.25 -50.33 59.90
C MET A 1 20.46 -48.84 59.65
N GLU A 2 19.50 -48.05 59.17
CA GLU A 2 18.14 -48.39 58.77
C GLU A 2 17.59 -47.38 57.73
N ILE A 3 16.56 -47.81 57.01
CA ILE A 3 15.71 -47.03 56.10
C ILE A 3 14.86 -46.00 56.87
N GLY A 4 14.60 -44.83 56.27
CA GLY A 4 13.72 -43.80 56.86
C GLY A 4 13.24 -42.75 55.85
N ARG A 5 12.04 -42.97 55.28
CA ARG A 5 11.29 -42.03 54.42
C ARG A 5 10.14 -41.42 55.24
N VAL A 6 9.37 -40.51 54.63
CA VAL A 6 8.06 -39.96 55.07
C VAL A 6 8.12 -38.96 56.26
N ASP A 7 7.22 -37.98 56.41
CA ASP A 7 6.14 -37.47 55.56
C ASP A 7 5.93 -35.96 55.82
N ALA A 8 5.26 -35.24 54.92
CA ALA A 8 4.87 -33.84 55.13
C ALA A 8 3.35 -33.68 55.05
N THR A 9 2.67 -33.85 56.18
CA THR A 9 1.21 -33.88 56.29
C THR A 9 0.72 -32.95 57.41
N VAL A 10 -0.16 -31.99 57.05
CA VAL A 10 -1.15 -31.30 57.95
C VAL A 10 -0.57 -30.34 59.01
N CYS A 11 -1.17 -29.20 59.40
CA CYS A 11 -2.17 -28.27 58.82
C CYS A 11 -2.23 -26.99 59.68
N ARG A 12 -2.86 -25.92 59.16
CA ARG A 12 -3.54 -24.81 59.87
C ARG A 12 -2.79 -24.05 60.98
N SER A 13 -2.69 -22.72 60.81
CA SER A 13 -3.62 -21.78 61.48
C SER A 13 -3.26 -20.31 61.16
N SER A 14 -4.23 -19.52 60.72
CA SER A 14 -4.69 -18.32 61.44
C SER A 14 -5.81 -17.64 60.65
N GLU A 15 -6.79 -17.10 61.37
CA GLU A 15 -8.05 -16.56 60.84
C GLU A 15 -7.98 -15.02 60.71
N ALA A 16 -8.81 -14.44 59.84
CA ALA A 16 -8.81 -13.00 59.53
C ALA A 16 -9.49 -12.13 60.61
N PRO A 17 -9.41 -10.79 60.51
CA PRO A 17 -10.67 -10.10 60.21
C PRO A 17 -10.60 -8.82 59.34
N ARG A 18 -11.55 -8.76 58.39
CA ARG A 18 -12.47 -7.62 58.06
C ARG A 18 -11.90 -6.22 57.72
N ALA A 19 -11.86 -5.92 56.41
CA ALA A 19 -12.38 -4.71 55.74
C ALA A 19 -12.02 -4.78 54.24
N SER A 20 -12.80 -4.32 53.24
CA SER A 20 -14.22 -3.96 53.18
C SER A 20 -14.68 -4.04 51.71
N ASN A 21 -15.99 -4.18 51.46
CA ASN A 21 -16.67 -3.93 50.18
C ASN A 21 -16.17 -4.66 48.91
N HIS A 22 -16.59 -5.93 48.81
CA HIS A 22 -17.56 -6.36 47.80
C HIS A 22 -17.92 -5.33 46.70
N LEU A 23 -17.58 -5.63 45.44
CA LEU A 23 -18.59 -5.62 44.37
C LEU A 23 -18.18 -6.55 43.22
N LEU A 24 -19.17 -7.22 42.64
CA LEU A 24 -19.00 -8.19 41.56
C LEU A 24 -18.67 -7.45 40.26
N CYS A 25 -17.53 -7.77 39.64
CA CYS A 25 -17.39 -7.58 38.19
C CYS A 25 -18.13 -8.74 37.50
N ASN A 26 -19.43 -8.52 37.34
CA ASN A 26 -20.35 -9.26 36.52
C ASN A 26 -19.80 -9.58 35.13
N ALA A 27 -19.76 -10.86 34.78
CA ALA A 27 -19.65 -11.30 33.39
C ALA A 27 -20.96 -10.99 32.66
N SER A 28 -21.12 -9.77 32.15
CA SER A 28 -22.19 -9.40 31.22
C SER A 28 -21.82 -8.16 30.42
N THR A 29 -22.07 -8.22 29.11
CA THR A 29 -22.19 -7.07 28.20
C THR A 29 -20.91 -6.25 27.99
N LEU A 30 -19.99 -6.80 27.19
CA LEU A 30 -19.43 -6.08 26.04
C LEU A 30 -19.34 -7.01 24.82
N HIS A 31 -20.50 -7.44 24.31
CA HIS A 31 -20.62 -7.56 22.85
C HIS A 31 -20.67 -6.11 22.34
N VAL A 32 -19.50 -5.50 22.18
CA VAL A 32 -19.41 -4.31 21.35
C VAL A 32 -19.59 -4.82 19.93
N SER A 33 -20.81 -4.67 19.40
CA SER A 33 -21.03 -4.92 17.98
C SER A 33 -20.25 -3.84 17.26
N ALA A 34 -19.06 -4.18 16.76
CA ALA A 34 -18.21 -3.32 15.96
C ALA A 34 -18.82 -3.11 14.55
N ASN A 35 -20.10 -2.73 14.52
CA ASN A 35 -20.78 -2.20 13.36
C ASN A 35 -20.63 -0.68 13.36
N MET A 36 -19.38 -0.22 13.47
CA MET A 36 -18.97 1.07 12.91
C MET A 36 -18.93 0.88 11.39
N GLU A 37 -20.12 0.76 10.79
CA GLU A 37 -20.32 1.16 9.41
C GLU A 37 -20.02 2.67 9.41
N SER A 38 -18.78 3.02 9.07
CA SER A 38 -18.36 4.39 8.94
C SER A 38 -18.97 4.92 7.64
N GLU A 39 -20.26 5.22 7.69
CA GLU A 39 -21.02 5.80 6.59
C GLU A 39 -20.45 7.20 6.33
N GLN A 40 -19.36 7.23 5.54
CA GLN A 40 -18.67 8.44 5.17
C GLN A 40 -19.70 9.33 4.48
N PRO A 41 -19.84 10.60 4.91
CA PRO A 41 -20.81 11.51 4.30
C PRO A 41 -20.59 11.57 2.80
N PRO A 42 -21.66 11.66 1.99
CA PRO A 42 -21.59 11.50 0.54
C PRO A 42 -20.54 12.42 -0.08
N PRO A 43 -19.82 11.96 -1.12
CA PRO A 43 -18.76 12.72 -1.79
C PRO A 43 -19.33 14.01 -2.35
N THR A 44 -19.11 15.08 -1.61
CA THR A 44 -19.65 16.40 -1.88
C THR A 44 -18.51 17.38 -1.71
N LEU A 45 -18.37 18.33 -2.64
CA LEU A 45 -17.32 19.37 -2.61
C LEU A 45 -17.43 20.29 -1.37
N THR A 46 -18.53 20.20 -0.63
CA THR A 46 -18.75 20.82 0.67
C THR A 46 -18.05 20.11 1.83
N ASN A 47 -17.59 18.86 1.64
CA ASN A 47 -16.85 18.13 2.67
C ASN A 47 -15.34 18.46 2.58
N PRO A 48 -14.75 19.08 3.62
CA PRO A 48 -13.36 19.53 3.55
C PRO A 48 -12.36 18.38 3.44
N ARG A 49 -12.69 17.19 3.96
CA ARG A 49 -11.82 16.01 3.82
C ARG A 49 -11.77 15.53 2.37
N PHE A 50 -12.92 15.48 1.68
CA PHE A 50 -12.97 15.10 0.27
C PHE A 50 -12.13 16.05 -0.59
N THR A 51 -12.24 17.36 -0.37
CA THR A 51 -11.44 18.36 -1.10
C THR A 51 -9.94 18.20 -0.84
N LEU A 52 -9.52 17.98 0.41
CA LEU A 52 -8.10 17.74 0.74
C LEU A 52 -7.57 16.43 0.13
N GLU A 53 -8.35 15.34 0.17
CA GLU A 53 -7.99 14.06 -0.47
C GLU A 53 -7.89 14.21 -1.99
N LEU A 54 -8.81 14.97 -2.62
CA LEU A 54 -8.82 15.27 -4.04
C LEU A 54 -7.60 16.12 -4.46
N GLU A 55 -7.30 17.20 -3.76
CA GLU A 55 -6.13 18.06 -4.05
C GLU A 55 -4.82 17.29 -3.89
N PHE A 56 -4.71 16.46 -2.84
CA PHE A 56 -3.57 15.57 -2.64
C PHE A 56 -3.44 14.54 -3.77
N VAL A 57 -4.51 13.82 -4.10
CA VAL A 57 -4.46 12.80 -5.17
C VAL A 57 -4.23 13.41 -6.56
N SER A 58 -4.73 14.62 -6.80
CA SER A 58 -4.42 15.39 -8.01
C SER A 58 -2.94 15.77 -8.08
N SER A 59 -2.31 16.18 -6.97
CA SER A 59 -0.89 16.53 -6.96
C SER A 59 0.04 15.34 -7.22
N LEU A 60 -0.38 14.10 -6.90
CA LEU A 60 0.36 12.88 -7.26
C LEU A 60 0.48 12.65 -8.77
N ALA A 61 -0.36 13.29 -9.61
CA ALA A 61 -0.19 13.26 -11.06
C ALA A 61 1.07 13.97 -11.53
N ASN A 62 1.62 14.90 -10.73
CA ASN A 62 2.83 15.64 -11.05
C ASN A 62 4.07 14.86 -10.56
N PRO A 63 4.92 14.34 -11.46
CA PRO A 63 6.08 13.53 -11.09
C PRO A 63 7.13 14.31 -10.29
N TYR A 64 7.22 15.64 -10.48
CA TYR A 64 8.11 16.51 -9.70
C TYR A 64 7.63 16.67 -8.24
N TYR A 65 6.32 16.58 -7.98
CA TYR A 65 5.80 16.61 -6.61
C TYR A 65 6.19 15.34 -5.84
N LEU A 66 6.17 14.19 -6.50
CA LEU A 66 6.61 12.94 -5.89
C LEU A 66 8.12 12.93 -5.61
N SER A 67 8.92 13.51 -6.50
CA SER A 67 10.36 13.74 -6.26
C SER A 67 10.59 14.67 -5.06
N HIS A 68 9.82 15.74 -4.93
CA HIS A 68 9.86 16.60 -3.74
C HIS A 68 9.49 15.84 -2.46
N LEU A 69 8.45 15.00 -2.46
CA LEU A 69 8.11 14.16 -1.31
C LEU A 69 9.27 13.24 -0.87
N ALA A 70 9.99 12.65 -1.82
CA ALA A 70 11.15 11.80 -1.53
C ALA A 70 12.30 12.57 -0.85
N VAL A 71 12.55 13.81 -1.26
CA VAL A 71 13.61 14.66 -0.68
C VAL A 71 13.19 15.26 0.67
N THR A 72 11.95 15.73 0.80
CA THR A 72 11.47 16.38 2.03
C THR A 72 11.08 15.39 3.13
N TYR A 73 10.58 14.21 2.77
CA TYR A 73 10.05 13.21 3.70
C TYR A 73 10.63 11.80 3.43
N PRO A 74 11.97 11.62 3.50
CA PRO A 74 12.60 10.34 3.18
C PRO A 74 12.13 9.20 4.10
N ASN A 75 11.78 9.50 5.36
CA ASN A 75 11.25 8.53 6.32
C ASN A 75 9.81 8.07 5.97
N LEU A 76 9.02 8.91 5.29
CA LEU A 76 7.63 8.63 4.89
C LEU A 76 7.56 7.71 3.67
N LEU A 77 8.54 7.81 2.76
CA LEU A 77 8.68 6.91 1.62
C LEU A 77 9.53 5.66 1.94
N GLY A 78 10.06 5.55 3.16
CA GLY A 78 10.94 4.44 3.57
C GLY A 78 12.34 4.48 2.94
N ILE A 79 12.76 5.64 2.44
CA ILE A 79 14.06 5.84 1.78
C ILE A 79 15.20 5.72 2.80
N SER A 80 15.06 6.39 3.95
CA SER A 80 15.93 6.22 5.11
C SER A 80 15.84 4.77 5.60
N ARG A 81 16.86 3.97 5.26
CA ARG A 81 17.12 2.69 5.92
C ARG A 81 18.04 2.98 7.09
N ASP A 82 17.48 2.98 8.28
CA ASP A 82 18.25 2.64 9.46
C ASP A 82 18.43 1.10 9.42
N ASP A 83 19.65 0.60 9.62
CA ASP A 83 20.06 -0.79 9.29
C ASP A 83 19.48 -1.89 10.24
N ASP A 84 18.46 -1.55 11.03
CA ASP A 84 17.77 -2.49 11.91
C ASP A 84 16.72 -3.31 11.12
N ASN A 85 17.11 -4.56 10.88
CA ASN A 85 16.38 -5.57 10.11
C ASN A 85 14.93 -5.79 10.62
N ASP A 86 13.99 -5.91 9.67
CA ASP A 86 12.60 -6.42 9.79
C ASP A 86 11.43 -5.43 10.06
N SER A 87 11.63 -4.10 10.08
CA SER A 87 10.47 -3.19 10.04
C SER A 87 10.71 -1.90 9.24
N SER A 88 9.99 -1.76 8.12
CA SER A 88 9.70 -0.44 7.53
C SER A 88 9.17 0.51 8.60
N SER A 89 9.55 1.78 8.55
CA SER A 89 9.10 2.78 9.55
C SER A 89 7.57 2.75 9.68
N PRO A 90 7.01 2.90 10.89
CA PRO A 90 5.57 2.86 11.09
C PRO A 90 4.85 3.93 10.24
N ASP A 91 5.51 5.06 10.00
CA ASP A 91 5.04 6.12 9.11
C ASP A 91 4.98 5.67 7.64
N ALA A 92 6.00 4.99 7.11
CA ALA A 92 6.00 4.50 5.73
C ALA A 92 4.98 3.36 5.50
N GLN A 93 4.70 2.58 6.54
CA GLN A 93 3.65 1.56 6.52
C GLN A 93 2.25 2.17 6.58
N ALA A 94 2.03 3.15 7.45
CA ALA A 94 0.78 3.92 7.51
C ALA A 94 0.51 4.68 6.19
N PHE A 95 1.57 5.24 5.58
CA PHE A 95 1.48 5.91 4.29
C PHE A 95 1.13 4.95 3.15
N ALA A 96 1.71 3.75 3.09
CA ALA A 96 1.34 2.71 2.13
C ALA A 96 -0.15 2.31 2.27
N ALA A 97 -0.61 2.08 3.50
CA ALA A 97 -2.02 1.76 3.77
C ALA A 97 -2.97 2.90 3.34
N TYR A 98 -2.57 4.15 3.54
CA TYR A 98 -3.33 5.32 3.09
C TYR A 98 -3.39 5.43 1.56
N LEU A 99 -2.27 5.22 0.86
CA LEU A 99 -2.22 5.15 -0.60
C LEU A 99 -3.10 4.01 -1.15
N ALA A 100 -3.19 2.87 -0.44
CA ALA A 100 -4.05 1.75 -0.83
C ALA A 100 -5.54 2.09 -0.71
N TYR A 101 -5.95 2.78 0.38
CA TYR A 101 -7.28 3.38 0.51
C TYR A 101 -7.58 4.33 -0.67
N LEU A 102 -6.66 5.26 -0.97
CA LEU A 102 -6.84 6.22 -2.06
C LEU A 102 -6.97 5.51 -3.43
N TYR A 103 -6.12 4.52 -3.72
CA TYR A 103 -6.21 3.79 -4.99
C TYR A 103 -7.52 3.00 -5.11
N ALA A 104 -8.02 2.39 -4.04
CA ALA A 104 -9.31 1.70 -4.07
C ALA A 104 -10.49 2.66 -4.26
N TYR A 105 -10.48 3.80 -3.57
CA TYR A 105 -11.52 4.82 -3.61
C TYR A 105 -11.58 5.54 -4.97
N TRP A 106 -10.47 6.12 -5.42
CA TRP A 106 -10.42 6.93 -6.64
C TRP A 106 -10.48 6.12 -7.94
N LYS A 107 -10.40 4.79 -7.87
CA LYS A 107 -10.55 3.88 -9.02
C LYS A 107 -12.01 3.69 -9.45
N THR A 108 -13.00 3.89 -8.56
CA THR A 108 -14.40 3.71 -8.97
C THR A 108 -14.85 4.88 -9.85
N PRO A 109 -15.70 4.64 -10.87
CA PRO A 109 -16.07 5.68 -11.84
C PRO A 109 -16.75 6.88 -11.17
N GLU A 110 -17.49 6.66 -10.08
CA GLU A 110 -18.23 7.66 -9.31
C GLU A 110 -17.34 8.75 -8.70
N TYR A 111 -16.11 8.40 -8.30
CA TYR A 111 -15.13 9.37 -7.76
C TYR A 111 -14.12 9.82 -8.81
N SER A 112 -13.73 8.94 -9.75
CA SER A 112 -12.71 9.25 -10.76
C SER A 112 -13.07 10.46 -11.66
N GLN A 113 -14.36 10.77 -11.82
CA GLN A 113 -14.86 11.92 -12.58
C GLN A 113 -14.41 13.28 -12.06
N PHE A 114 -13.99 13.38 -10.79
CA PHE A 114 -13.48 14.63 -10.20
C PHE A 114 -11.97 14.83 -10.46
N LEU A 115 -11.27 13.83 -10.99
CA LEU A 115 -9.84 13.93 -11.32
C LEU A 115 -9.64 14.58 -12.69
N THR A 116 -8.80 15.62 -12.76
CA THR A 116 -8.40 16.24 -14.03
C THR A 116 -7.64 15.27 -14.94
N HIS A 117 -6.84 14.37 -14.35
CA HIS A 117 -5.93 13.48 -15.06
C HIS A 117 -5.96 12.04 -14.48
N PRO A 118 -7.08 11.30 -14.62
CA PRO A 118 -7.27 10.01 -13.98
C PRO A 118 -6.19 8.97 -14.37
N GLY A 119 -5.72 8.99 -15.62
CA GLY A 119 -4.65 8.10 -16.09
C GLY A 119 -3.32 8.30 -15.32
N PRO A 120 -2.67 9.48 -15.41
CA PRO A 120 -1.47 9.79 -14.64
C PRO A 120 -1.62 9.60 -13.13
N THR A 121 -2.73 10.05 -12.54
CA THR A 121 -3.02 9.89 -11.10
C THR A 121 -3.08 8.42 -10.69
N LEU A 122 -3.87 7.58 -11.37
CA LEU A 122 -4.00 6.16 -11.02
C LEU A 122 -2.72 5.37 -11.33
N ARG A 123 -1.94 5.78 -12.34
CA ARG A 123 -0.59 5.24 -12.60
C ARG A 123 0.36 5.55 -11.45
N ALA A 124 0.42 6.80 -11.00
CA ALA A 124 1.26 7.22 -9.87
C ALA A 124 0.86 6.49 -8.58
N LEU A 125 -0.44 6.47 -8.24
CA LEU A 125 -0.96 5.74 -7.08
C LEU A 125 -0.63 4.25 -7.11
N ARG A 126 -0.67 3.60 -8.28
CA ARG A 126 -0.26 2.20 -8.44
C ARG A 126 1.23 2.01 -8.21
N LEU A 127 2.08 2.84 -8.83
CA LEU A 127 3.53 2.73 -8.71
C LEU A 127 4.01 3.02 -7.28
N LEU A 128 3.38 3.96 -6.57
CA LEU A 128 3.69 4.28 -5.17
C LEU A 128 3.37 3.13 -4.18
N GLN A 129 2.66 2.07 -4.61
CA GLN A 129 2.52 0.84 -3.81
C GLN A 129 3.79 -0.03 -3.85
N GLU A 130 4.64 0.13 -4.85
CA GLU A 130 5.87 -0.66 -4.97
C GLU A 130 6.98 0.00 -4.14
N ASP A 131 7.44 -0.69 -3.10
CA ASP A 131 8.53 -0.21 -2.22
C ASP A 131 9.77 0.23 -2.99
N ASN A 132 10.15 -0.51 -4.03
CA ASN A 132 11.29 -0.16 -4.89
C ASN A 132 11.07 1.21 -5.56
N PHE A 133 9.90 1.43 -6.16
CA PHE A 133 9.57 2.71 -6.80
C PHE A 133 9.59 3.88 -5.80
N ARG A 134 9.10 3.69 -4.57
CA ARG A 134 9.18 4.72 -3.50
C ARG A 134 10.62 5.13 -3.17
N ARG A 135 11.59 4.22 -3.31
CA ARG A 135 13.03 4.50 -3.12
C ARG A 135 13.65 5.16 -4.34
N ASP A 136 13.31 4.67 -5.53
CA ASP A 136 13.98 5.04 -6.78
C ASP A 136 13.44 6.34 -7.39
N ILE A 137 12.32 6.88 -6.90
CA ILE A 137 11.68 8.11 -7.40
C ILE A 137 12.52 9.39 -7.23
N ILE A 138 13.58 9.34 -6.41
CA ILE A 138 14.59 10.40 -6.31
C ILE A 138 15.48 10.47 -7.57
N LEU A 139 15.53 9.41 -8.37
CA LEU A 139 16.35 9.31 -9.58
C LEU A 139 15.65 10.00 -10.77
N PRO A 140 16.33 10.92 -11.50
CA PRO A 140 15.75 11.60 -12.66
C PRO A 140 15.17 10.65 -13.73
N GLN A 141 15.81 9.50 -13.95
CA GLN A 141 15.37 8.49 -14.92
C GLN A 141 13.97 7.92 -14.62
N VAL A 142 13.64 7.77 -13.32
CA VAL A 142 12.33 7.28 -12.88
C VAL A 142 11.25 8.35 -13.10
N ILE A 143 11.60 9.62 -12.89
CA ILE A 143 10.75 10.78 -13.18
C ILE A 143 10.45 10.87 -14.69
N GLU A 144 11.46 10.72 -15.55
CA GLU A 144 11.31 10.69 -17.02
C GLU A 144 10.40 9.54 -17.49
N GLY A 145 10.57 8.34 -16.91
CA GLY A 145 9.70 7.20 -17.15
C GLY A 145 8.25 7.43 -16.70
N LEU A 146 8.03 8.20 -15.63
CA LEU A 146 6.69 8.58 -15.15
C LEU A 146 6.03 9.66 -16.02
N ILE A 147 6.79 10.63 -16.53
CA ILE A 147 6.31 11.62 -17.53
C ILE A 147 5.89 10.92 -18.83
N GLY A 148 6.51 9.79 -19.16
CA GLY A 148 6.24 9.03 -20.39
C GLY A 148 7.17 9.41 -21.55
N VAL A 149 8.33 10.00 -21.25
CA VAL A 149 9.36 10.35 -22.26
C VAL A 149 10.02 9.10 -22.86
N ASN A 150 10.00 7.98 -22.13
CA ASN A 150 10.43 6.69 -22.67
C ASN A 150 9.31 6.01 -23.47
N VAL A 151 9.15 6.44 -24.72
CA VAL A 151 8.56 5.63 -25.79
C VAL A 151 9.69 4.80 -26.40
N PRO A 152 9.87 3.52 -26.03
CA PRO A 152 10.49 2.58 -26.94
C PRO A 152 9.49 2.42 -28.09
N GLU A 153 9.72 3.18 -29.16
CA GLU A 153 9.08 2.95 -30.45
C GLU A 153 9.50 1.55 -30.88
N ALA A 154 8.65 0.56 -30.61
CA ALA A 154 8.83 -0.77 -31.13
C ALA A 154 8.71 -0.66 -32.65
N PRO A 155 9.78 -0.92 -33.43
CA PRO A 155 9.68 -0.85 -34.88
C PRO A 155 8.73 -1.96 -35.31
N ALA A 156 7.56 -1.56 -35.80
CA ALA A 156 6.53 -2.45 -36.31
C ALA A 156 6.94 -2.94 -37.72
N GLU A 157 8.07 -3.65 -37.79
CA GLU A 157 8.55 -4.32 -38.99
C GLU A 157 7.59 -5.48 -39.28
N ALA A 158 6.65 -5.25 -40.19
CA ALA A 158 5.63 -6.23 -40.53
C ALA A 158 6.23 -7.42 -41.29
N ASP A 159 5.96 -8.61 -40.75
CA ASP A 159 6.19 -9.90 -41.40
C ASP A 159 5.64 -9.90 -42.85
N THR A 160 6.55 -9.77 -43.82
CA THR A 160 6.24 -9.96 -45.24
C THR A 160 6.68 -11.35 -45.67
N ALA A 161 5.85 -12.33 -45.30
CA ALA A 161 5.93 -13.69 -45.81
C ALA A 161 5.76 -13.69 -47.34
N VAL A 162 6.87 -13.63 -48.08
CA VAL A 162 6.88 -13.85 -49.53
C VAL A 162 6.84 -15.36 -49.77
N ALA A 163 5.66 -15.86 -50.12
CA ALA A 163 5.43 -17.26 -50.39
C ALA A 163 6.21 -17.76 -51.62
N ASP A 164 6.79 -18.95 -51.47
CA ASP A 164 7.35 -19.79 -52.52
C ASP A 164 6.36 -19.96 -53.70
N ASN A 165 6.84 -19.80 -54.94
CA ASN A 165 6.21 -20.37 -56.14
C ASN A 165 7.23 -20.43 -57.31
N GLN A 166 7.97 -21.53 -57.39
CA GLN A 166 8.64 -21.97 -58.62
C GLN A 166 7.58 -22.52 -59.60
N PRO A 167 7.65 -22.21 -60.91
CA PRO A 167 7.89 -23.32 -61.84
C PRO A 167 8.81 -23.00 -63.04
N ASP A 168 9.63 -24.02 -63.33
CA ASP A 168 10.30 -24.45 -64.57
C ASP A 168 10.33 -23.62 -65.86
N GLY A 169 11.52 -23.61 -66.48
CA GLY A 169 11.68 -23.71 -67.94
C GLY A 169 12.36 -22.53 -68.66
N GLN A 170 13.28 -22.74 -69.61
CA GLN A 170 13.89 -24.01 -70.04
C GLN A 170 15.23 -23.91 -70.81
N ASN A 171 15.46 -22.85 -71.59
CA ASN A 171 16.35 -22.91 -72.76
C ASN A 171 17.59 -21.97 -72.75
N GLY A 172 18.73 -22.49 -73.23
CA GLY A 172 19.93 -21.73 -73.61
C GLY A 172 20.02 -21.43 -75.12
N LYS A 173 21.25 -21.26 -75.64
CA LYS A 173 21.64 -20.73 -76.98
C LYS A 173 21.66 -19.18 -76.99
N THR A 174 22.69 -18.48 -77.46
CA THR A 174 23.73 -18.84 -78.46
C THR A 174 25.10 -18.34 -78.01
#